data_AF-A0A6J6R2N3-F1
#
_entry.id   AF-A0A6J6R2N3-F1
#
_cell.length_a   1.000
_cell.length_b   1.000
_cell.length_c   1.000
_cell.angle_alpha   90.00
_cell.angle_beta   90.00
_cell.angle_gamma   90.00
#
_symmetry.space_group_name_H-M   'P 1'
#
loop_
_entity.id
_entity.type
_entity.pdbx_description
1 polymer ?
#
loop_
_entity_poly.entity_id
_entity_poly.type
_entity_poly.pdbx_seq_one_letter_code
_entity_poly.pdbx_strand_id
1 'polypeptide(L)'
;MTVVFFLAELGDKTMLATITLATEHGILGTWLGSTVGMVLADTLAIVVGRRLGARLPERAIRIGAALLFFAFALWMFVEAASA
;
A
#
# COMPACT_ATOMS: atom_id res chain seq x y z
N MET A 1 -14.60 -3.79 11.45
CA MET A 1 -13.36 -3.76 10.63
C MET A 1 -13.63 -3.26 9.23
N THR A 2 -14.60 -3.82 8.49
CA THR A 2 -14.94 -3.43 7.12
C THR A 2 -15.35 -1.96 6.95
N VAL A 3 -16.21 -1.39 7.79
CA VAL A 3 -16.64 0.02 7.63
C VAL A 3 -15.50 1.00 7.88
N VAL A 4 -14.67 0.76 8.90
CA VAL A 4 -13.52 1.62 9.23
C VAL A 4 -12.43 1.52 8.16
N PHE A 5 -12.15 0.31 7.68
CA PHE A 5 -11.19 0.09 6.60
C PHE A 5 -11.69 0.71 5.29
N PHE A 6 -12.96 0.55 4.97
CA PHE A 6 -13.57 1.17 3.79
C PHE A 6 -13.58 2.69 3.87
N LEU A 7 -13.85 3.29 5.05
CA LEU A 7 -13.72 4.74 5.25
C LEU A 7 -12.28 5.22 5.19
N ALA A 8 -11.32 4.40 5.61
CA ALA A 8 -9.90 4.70 5.51
C ALA A 8 -9.38 4.56 4.07
N GLU A 9 -9.94 3.66 3.28
CA GLU A 9 -9.63 3.51 1.84
C GLU A 9 -10.34 4.56 0.98
N LEU A 10 -11.57 4.94 1.33
CA LEU A 10 -12.32 5.99 0.63
C LEU A 10 -11.68 7.37 0.88
N GLY A 11 -10.99 7.87 -0.15
CA GLY A 11 -10.33 9.18 -0.09
C GLY A 11 -8.82 9.11 0.16
N ASP A 12 -8.23 7.91 0.15
CA ASP A 12 -6.78 7.78 0.15
C ASP A 12 -6.16 8.42 -1.11
N LYS A 13 -4.91 8.89 -0.98
CA LYS A 13 -4.12 9.56 -2.02
C LYS A 13 -4.12 8.79 -3.34
N THR A 14 -4.18 7.47 -3.27
CA THR A 14 -4.25 6.57 -4.44
C THR A 14 -5.55 6.73 -5.24
N MET A 15 -6.68 6.97 -4.57
CA MET A 15 -7.99 7.17 -5.20
C MET A 15 -8.08 8.54 -5.87
N LEU A 16 -7.57 9.58 -5.21
CA LEU A 16 -7.46 10.92 -5.81
C LEU A 16 -6.53 10.92 -7.02
N ALA A 17 -5.36 10.26 -6.94
CA ALA A 17 -4.44 10.11 -8.07
C ALA A 17 -5.10 9.39 -9.26
N THR A 18 -5.90 8.36 -9.00
CA THR A 18 -6.62 7.61 -10.05
C THR A 18 -7.68 8.48 -10.73
N ILE A 19 -8.42 9.30 -9.98
CA ILE A 19 -9.42 10.23 -10.53
C ILE A 19 -8.74 11.30 -11.38
N THR A 20 -7.65 11.89 -10.91
CA THR A 20 -6.87 12.87 -11.67
C THR A 20 -6.33 12.27 -12.97
N LEU A 21 -5.74 11.07 -12.90
CA LEU A 21 -5.20 10.37 -14.07
C LEU A 21 -6.31 9.96 -15.05
N ALA A 22 -7.46 9.50 -14.56
CA ALA A 22 -8.63 9.15 -15.38
C ALA A 22 -9.23 10.37 -16.09
N THR A 23 -9.13 11.55 -15.49
CA THR A 23 -9.61 12.82 -16.07
C THR A 23 -8.66 13.34 -17.16
N GLU A 24 -7.34 13.12 -17.02
CA GLU A 24 -6.34 13.55 -18.02
C GLU A 24 -6.09 12.55 -19.16
N HIS A 25 -6.09 11.23 -18.88
CA HIS A 25 -5.61 10.19 -19.82
C HIS A 25 -6.71 9.21 -20.29
N GLY A 26 -7.94 9.37 -19.80
CA GLY A 26 -9.09 8.54 -20.15
C GLY A 26 -9.25 7.30 -19.25
N ILE A 27 -10.51 7.04 -18.88
CA ILE A 27 -10.92 6.01 -17.89
C ILE A 27 -10.34 4.62 -18.20
N LEU A 28 -10.31 4.22 -19.48
CA LEU A 28 -9.84 2.88 -19.88
C LEU A 28 -8.32 2.72 -19.71
N GLY A 29 -7.53 3.77 -19.98
CA GLY A 29 -6.07 3.74 -19.84
C GLY A 29 -5.63 3.66 -18.38
N THR A 30 -6.28 4.44 -17.51
CA THR A 30 -6.03 4.41 -16.07
C THR A 30 -6.47 3.11 -15.43
N TRP A 31 -7.62 2.55 -15.85
CA TRP A 31 -8.11 1.28 -15.32
C TRP A 31 -7.20 0.11 -15.67
N LEU A 32 -6.76 0.02 -16.93
CA LEU A 32 -5.79 -0.98 -17.38
C LEU A 32 -4.43 -0.79 -16.71
N GLY A 33 -3.91 0.44 -16.67
CA GLY A 33 -2.63 0.75 -16.06
C GLY A 33 -2.59 0.43 -14.57
N SER A 34 -3.64 0.78 -13.82
CA SER A 34 -3.77 0.48 -12.40
C SER A 34 -3.88 -1.03 -12.14
N THR A 35 -4.71 -1.73 -12.91
CA THR A 35 -4.87 -3.19 -12.78
C THR A 35 -3.57 -3.92 -13.06
N VAL A 36 -2.90 -3.58 -14.16
CA VAL A 36 -1.61 -4.18 -14.54
C VAL A 36 -0.53 -3.84 -13.52
N GLY A 37 -0.47 -2.57 -13.07
CA GLY A 37 0.47 -2.13 -12.05
C GLY A 37 0.31 -2.90 -10.75
N MET A 38 -0.92 -3.09 -10.28
CA MET A 38 -1.21 -3.82 -9.05
C MET A 38 -0.83 -5.30 -9.16
N VAL A 39 -1.22 -5.96 -10.25
CA VAL A 39 -0.85 -7.37 -10.50
C VAL A 39 0.67 -7.54 -10.55
N LEU A 40 1.39 -6.60 -11.18
CA LEU A 40 2.86 -6.65 -11.24
C LEU A 40 3.49 -6.45 -9.86
N ALA A 41 3.01 -5.48 -9.08
CA ALA A 41 3.48 -5.22 -7.74
C ALA A 41 3.27 -6.44 -6.82
N ASP A 42 2.07 -7.03 -6.84
CA ASP A 42 1.75 -8.22 -6.06
C ASP A 42 2.59 -9.43 -6.49
N THR A 43 2.77 -9.63 -7.79
CA THR A 43 3.59 -10.72 -8.32
C THR A 43 5.04 -10.58 -7.84
N LEU A 44 5.60 -9.36 -7.91
CA LEU A 44 6.94 -9.09 -7.42
C LEU A 44 7.04 -9.32 -5.91
N ALA A 45 6.07 -8.83 -5.14
CA ALA A 45 6.00 -9.02 -3.70
C ALA A 45 5.94 -10.50 -3.31
N ILE A 46 5.15 -11.32 -4.02
CA ILE A 46 5.06 -12.76 -3.79
C ILE A 46 6.37 -13.47 -4.14
N VAL A 47 7.01 -13.14 -5.26
CA VAL A 47 8.29 -13.77 -5.67
C VAL A 47 9.39 -13.45 -4.67
N VAL A 48 9.53 -12.18 -4.29
CA VAL A 48 10.50 -11.70 -3.30
C VAL A 48 10.18 -12.30 -1.93
N GLY A 49 8.92 -12.27 -1.52
CA GLY A 49 8.43 -12.82 -0.26
C GLY A 49 8.62 -14.33 -0.14
N ARG A 50 8.43 -15.10 -1.21
CA ARG A 50 8.73 -16.55 -1.23
C ARG A 50 10.22 -16.84 -1.09
N ARG A 51 11.07 -16.07 -1.79
CA ARG A 51 12.53 -16.28 -1.77
C ARG A 51 13.17 -15.90 -0.42
N LEU A 52 12.68 -14.82 0.20
CA LEU A 52 13.12 -14.37 1.53
C LEU A 52 12.45 -15.15 2.66
N GLY A 53 11.16 -15.47 2.52
CA GLY A 53 10.37 -16.21 3.50
C GLY A 53 10.89 -17.62 3.78
N ALA A 54 11.48 -18.29 2.78
CA ALA A 54 12.14 -19.58 2.96
C ALA A 54 13.35 -19.54 3.93
N ARG A 55 13.88 -18.35 4.24
CA ARG A 55 15.03 -18.15 5.13
C ARG A 55 14.70 -17.33 6.39
N LEU A 56 13.52 -16.74 6.47
CA LEU A 56 13.14 -15.83 7.56
C LEU A 56 12.28 -16.55 8.61
N PRO A 57 12.74 -16.66 9.87
CA PRO A 57 11.92 -17.19 10.93
C PRO A 57 10.73 -16.26 11.19
N GLU A 58 9.54 -16.82 11.42
CA GLU A 58 8.30 -16.09 11.70
C GLU A 58 8.44 -15.00 12.76
N ARG A 59 9.31 -15.21 13.76
CA ARG A 59 9.58 -14.24 14.82
C ARG A 59 10.23 -12.96 14.28
N ALA A 60 11.17 -13.07 13.34
CA ALA A 60 11.83 -11.92 12.74
C ALA A 60 10.85 -11.10 11.89
N ILE A 61 9.97 -11.78 11.12
CA ILE A 61 8.92 -11.12 10.34
C ILE A 61 7.96 -10.36 11.26
N ARG A 62 7.54 -10.98 12.37
CA ARG A 62 6.61 -10.38 13.33
C ARG A 62 7.21 -9.14 14.01
N ILE A 63 8.46 -9.24 14.48
CA ILE A 63 9.16 -8.11 15.11
C ILE A 63 9.41 -6.99 14.09
N GLY A 64 9.83 -7.35 12.87
CA GLY A 64 10.03 -6.39 11.79
C GLY A 64 8.75 -5.64 11.41
N ALA A 65 7.63 -6.36 11.25
CA ALA A 65 6.33 -5.76 10.98
C ALA A 65 5.88 -4.83 12.11
N ALA A 66 6.06 -5.23 13.38
CA ALA A 66 5.72 -4.39 14.53
C ALA A 66 6.56 -3.10 14.59
N LEU A 67 7.87 -3.20 14.34
CA LEU A 67 8.76 -2.04 14.29
C LEU A 67 8.41 -1.09 13.15
N LEU A 68 8.16 -1.62 11.95
CA LEU A 68 7.73 -0.82 10.81
C LEU A 68 6.39 -0.13 11.09
N PHE A 69 5.44 -0.83 11.69
CA PHE A 69 4.15 -0.26 12.06
C PHE A 69 4.30 0.91 13.04
N PHE A 70 5.12 0.75 14.08
CA PHE A 70 5.44 1.83 15.01
C PHE A 70 6.18 3.00 14.35
N ALA A 71 7.12 2.71 13.44
CA ALA A 71 7.86 3.73 12.71
C ALA A 71 6.93 4.59 11.84
N PHE A 72 6.04 3.96 11.06
CA PHE A 72 5.03 4.67 10.26
C PHE A 72 4.03 5.43 11.13
N ALA A 73 3.62 4.85 12.26
CA ALA A 73 2.73 5.54 13.20
C ALA A 73 3.39 6.81 13.76
N LEU A 74 4.66 6.74 14.16
CA LEU A 74 5.38 7.89 14.67
C LEU A 74 5.62 8.94 13.57
N TRP A 75 5.97 8.50 12.36
CA TRP A 75 6.14 9.38 11.21
C TRP A 75 4.85 10.16 10.91
N MET A 76 3.73 9.47 10.78
CA MET A 76 2.44 10.13 10.54
C MET A 76 2.04 11.04 11.70
N PHE A 77 2.34 10.66 12.94
CA PHE A 77 2.06 11.49 14.10
C PHE A 77 2.86 12.80 14.08
N VAL A 78 4.14 12.74 13.72
CA VAL A 78 4.98 13.94 13.55
C VAL A 78 4.48 14.80 12.40
N GLU A 79 4.17 14.19 11.25
CA GLU A 79 3.65 14.91 10.08
C GLU A 79 2.32 15.62 10.42
N ALA A 80 1.41 14.94 11.11
CA ALA A 80 0.14 15.51 11.58
C ALA A 80 0.31 16.57 12.67
N ALA A 81 1.36 16.49 13.51
CA ALA A 81 1.67 17.51 14.50
C ALA A 81 2.38 18.74 13.90
N SER A 82 2.98 18.58 12.71
CA SER A 82 3.67 19.64 11.97
C SER A 82 2.82 20.33 10.90
N ALA A 83 1.64 19.76 10.59
CA ALA A 83 0.62 20.31 9.69
C ALA A 83 -0.38 21.17 10.47
#